data_AF-A0A963C1I8-F1
#
_entry.id   AF-A0A963C1I8-F1
#
_cell.length_a   1.000
_cell.length_b   1.000
_cell.length_c   1.000
_cell.angle_alpha   90.00
_cell.angle_beta   90.00
_cell.angle_gamma   90.00
#
_symmetry.space_group_name_H-M   'P 1'
#
loop_
_entity.id
_entity.type
_entity.pdbx_description
1 polymer ?
#
loop_
_entity_poly.entity_id
_entity_poly.type
_entity_poly.pdbx_seq_one_letter_code
_entity_poly.pdbx_strand_id
1 'polypeptide(L)'
;APRIVSLMADGREQVVVVRSLQDKGASIAVFYVMNGRLERMASSEPIGLPNRWLNPVGAADVDGDGKPEIIAVLTPHIGGILTIYGVAGDHLVEKGRLGSFSNHRIGSTEIGLSALADVDRDGIMDIVLPAADRRTLKVVTFRGGRFRELAAFPLPARADGDFRRLADGKGIVVPLEDGRFAILRWSLPGKPGGR
;
A
#
# COMPACT_ATOMS: atom_id res chain seq x y z
N ALA A 1 6.17 10.64 5.10
CA ALA A 1 5.97 11.66 4.05
C ALA A 1 4.55 11.55 3.52
N PRO A 2 3.93 12.66 3.12
CA PRO A 2 2.66 12.65 2.39
C PRO A 2 2.75 11.81 1.12
N ARG A 3 1.61 11.29 0.65
CA ARG A 3 1.48 10.65 -0.67
C ARG A 3 0.61 11.52 -1.55
N ILE A 4 1.08 11.77 -2.77
CA ILE A 4 0.25 12.36 -3.83
C ILE A 4 -0.45 11.19 -4.53
N VAL A 5 -1.76 11.29 -4.69
CA VAL A 5 -2.62 10.22 -5.20
C VAL A 5 -3.73 10.78 -6.08
N SER A 6 -4.31 9.93 -6.93
CA SER A 6 -5.52 10.25 -7.68
C SER A 6 -6.64 9.37 -7.15
N LEU A 7 -7.57 9.95 -6.39
CA LEU A 7 -8.74 9.28 -5.82
C LEU A 7 -10.05 9.71 -6.50
N MET A 8 -10.03 10.86 -7.17
CA MET A 8 -11.18 11.47 -7.82
C MET A 8 -11.06 11.39 -9.34
N ALA A 9 -12.18 11.17 -10.02
CA ALA A 9 -12.25 11.14 -11.49
C ALA A 9 -12.10 12.53 -12.15
N ASP A 10 -12.03 13.60 -11.34
CA ASP A 10 -11.94 14.99 -11.82
C ASP A 10 -10.52 15.40 -12.25
N GLY A 11 -9.56 14.48 -12.18
CA GLY A 11 -8.16 14.69 -12.57
C GLY A 11 -7.34 15.54 -11.61
N ARG A 12 -7.91 15.98 -10.47
CA ARG A 12 -7.14 16.67 -9.43
C ARG A 12 -6.40 15.64 -8.59
N GLU A 13 -5.17 15.96 -8.22
CA GLU A 13 -4.42 15.18 -7.25
C GLU A 13 -4.91 15.48 -5.82
N GLN A 14 -4.88 14.44 -4.99
CA GLN A 14 -5.10 14.52 -3.56
C GLN A 14 -3.80 14.23 -2.82
N VAL A 15 -3.71 14.78 -1.62
CA VAL A 15 -2.61 14.54 -0.70
C VAL A 15 -3.11 13.72 0.48
N VAL A 16 -2.58 12.52 0.62
CA VAL A 16 -2.78 11.66 1.78
C VAL A 16 -1.72 11.97 2.82
N VAL A 17 -2.16 12.28 4.04
CA VAL A 17 -1.29 12.52 5.20
C VAL A 17 -1.67 11.59 6.35
N VAL A 18 -0.66 11.28 7.16
CA VAL A 18 -0.87 10.60 8.46
C VAL A 18 -0.94 11.68 9.52
N ARG A 19 -2.03 11.69 10.29
CA ARG A 19 -2.20 12.56 11.47
C ARG A 19 -1.91 11.74 12.71
N SER A 20 -1.28 12.36 13.71
CA SER A 20 -1.12 11.77 15.04
C SER A 20 -2.05 12.48 16.01
N LEU A 21 -2.91 11.72 16.69
CA LEU A 21 -3.75 12.20 17.77
C LEU A 21 -3.14 11.74 19.10
N GLN A 22 -3.06 12.65 20.05
CA GLN A 22 -2.32 12.46 21.32
C GLN A 22 -2.85 11.27 22.12
N ASP A 23 -4.17 11.11 22.18
CA ASP A 23 -4.89 10.09 22.94
C ASP A 23 -5.41 8.93 22.06
N LYS A 24 -5.49 9.13 20.75
CA LYS A 24 -6.18 8.21 19.82
C LYS A 24 -5.30 7.52 18.77
N GLY A 25 -4.00 7.81 18.77
CA GLY A 25 -3.07 7.26 17.79
C GLY A 25 -3.20 7.89 16.39
N ALA A 26 -2.71 7.20 15.37
CA ALA A 26 -2.70 7.73 14.02
C ALA A 26 -4.06 7.63 13.29
N SER A 27 -4.33 8.56 12.38
CA SER A 27 -5.40 8.47 11.39
C SER A 27 -4.92 8.92 10.00
N ILE A 28 -5.67 8.57 8.97
CA ILE A 28 -5.44 9.06 7.61
C ILE A 28 -6.33 10.28 7.36
N ALA A 29 -5.79 11.31 6.75
CA ALA A 29 -6.56 12.39 6.17
C ALA A 29 -6.16 12.63 4.71
N VAL A 30 -7.16 12.97 3.91
CA VAL A 30 -7.02 13.26 2.49
C VAL A 30 -7.37 14.71 2.28
N PHE A 31 -6.53 15.44 1.56
CA PHE A 31 -6.76 16.82 1.17
C PHE A 31 -6.72 16.97 -0.35
N TYR A 32 -7.43 17.95 -0.88
CA TYR A 32 -7.22 18.46 -2.24
C TYR A 32 -6.88 19.95 -2.18
N VAL A 33 -6.29 20.46 -3.25
CA VAL A 33 -6.05 21.90 -3.40
C VAL A 33 -7.22 22.53 -4.14
N MET A 34 -7.85 23.53 -3.54
CA MET A 34 -8.89 24.35 -4.16
C MET A 34 -8.60 25.81 -3.90
N ASN A 35 -8.53 26.61 -4.97
CA ASN A 35 -8.22 28.05 -4.90
C ASN A 35 -6.94 28.36 -4.08
N GLY A 36 -5.91 27.52 -4.23
CA GLY A 36 -4.63 27.68 -3.52
C GLY A 36 -4.64 27.26 -2.04
N ARG A 37 -5.73 26.64 -1.55
CA ARG A 37 -5.87 26.19 -0.15
C ARG A 37 -6.05 24.67 -0.08
N LEU A 38 -5.52 24.06 0.97
CA LEU A 38 -5.79 22.66 1.28
C LEU A 38 -7.17 22.55 1.93
N GLU A 39 -8.06 21.81 1.29
CA GLU A 39 -9.39 21.48 1.79
C GLU A 39 -9.45 19.99 2.13
N ARG A 40 -10.03 19.64 3.29
CA ARG A 40 -10.15 18.24 3.70
C ARG A 40 -11.21 17.56 2.83
N MET A 41 -10.81 16.46 2.20
CA MET A 41 -11.70 15.58 1.46
C MET A 41 -12.37 14.56 2.37
N ALA A 42 -11.55 13.77 3.05
CA ALA A 42 -12.01 12.67 3.88
C ALA A 42 -10.99 12.32 4.97
N SER A 43 -11.43 11.60 6.00
CA SER A 43 -10.54 11.07 7.03
C SER A 43 -11.00 9.74 7.60
N SER A 44 -10.06 8.91 8.04
CA SER A 44 -10.36 7.68 8.79
C SER A 44 -10.60 7.99 10.26
N GLU A 45 -11.25 7.07 10.95
CA GLU A 45 -11.14 7.00 12.41
C GLU A 45 -9.68 6.77 12.83
N PRO A 46 -9.27 7.27 14.01
CA PRO A 46 -7.97 6.95 14.58
C PRO A 46 -7.84 5.46 14.93
N ILE A 47 -6.62 4.94 14.90
CA ILE A 47 -6.33 3.51 15.09
C ILE A 47 -6.26 3.06 16.56
N GLY A 48 -6.78 3.87 17.48
CA GLY A 48 -7.01 3.49 18.87
C GLY A 48 -6.06 4.13 19.86
N LEU A 49 -4.93 3.48 20.19
CA LEU A 49 -4.09 3.88 21.33
C LEU A 49 -3.02 4.93 20.96
N PRO A 50 -2.52 5.72 21.94
CA PRO A 50 -1.36 6.59 21.77
C PRO A 50 -0.14 5.83 21.24
N ASN A 51 0.76 6.54 20.54
CA ASN A 51 1.99 5.98 19.97
C ASN A 51 1.75 4.79 19.03
N ARG A 52 0.56 4.72 18.43
CA ARG A 52 0.23 3.83 17.32
C ARG A 52 0.30 4.63 16.04
N TRP A 53 1.09 4.14 15.11
CA TRP A 53 1.24 4.72 13.80
C TRP A 53 0.87 3.71 12.72
N LEU A 54 0.58 4.22 11.54
CA LEU A 54 0.34 3.45 10.33
C LEU A 54 1.27 3.98 9.23
N ASN A 55 1.61 3.11 8.29
CA ASN A 55 2.42 3.49 7.14
C ASN A 55 1.63 3.29 5.83
N PRO A 56 1.30 4.36 5.08
CA PRO A 56 0.62 4.25 3.80
C PRO A 56 1.46 3.51 2.75
N VAL A 57 0.84 2.53 2.10
CA VAL A 57 1.38 1.86 0.91
C VAL A 57 1.17 2.77 -0.31
N GLY A 58 -0.04 3.29 -0.49
CA GLY A 58 -0.42 4.11 -1.63
C GLY A 58 -1.93 4.14 -1.83
N ALA A 59 -2.36 4.49 -3.05
CA ALA A 59 -3.76 4.40 -3.46
C ALA A 59 -3.87 3.84 -4.88
N ALA A 60 -4.85 2.97 -5.09
CA ALA A 60 -5.17 2.36 -6.38
C ALA A 60 -6.53 1.66 -6.31
N ASP A 61 -7.15 1.40 -7.46
CA ASP A 61 -8.28 0.49 -7.57
C ASP A 61 -7.76 -0.95 -7.36
N VAL A 62 -8.02 -1.49 -6.16
CA VAL A 62 -7.54 -2.82 -5.75
C VAL A 62 -8.68 -3.82 -5.60
N ASP A 63 -9.93 -3.36 -5.66
CA ASP A 63 -11.10 -4.23 -5.61
C ASP A 63 -11.80 -4.40 -6.97
N GLY A 64 -11.46 -3.56 -7.96
CA GLY A 64 -11.94 -3.61 -9.33
C GLY A 64 -13.25 -2.88 -9.57
N ASP A 65 -13.69 -1.99 -8.67
CA ASP A 65 -14.92 -1.19 -8.82
C ASP A 65 -14.74 0.10 -9.65
N GLY A 66 -13.51 0.38 -10.10
CA GLY A 66 -13.15 1.57 -10.87
C GLY A 66 -12.84 2.80 -10.01
N LYS A 67 -12.89 2.70 -8.68
CA LYS A 67 -12.54 3.77 -7.75
C LYS A 67 -11.30 3.39 -6.94
N PRO A 68 -10.34 4.30 -6.77
CA PRO A 68 -9.17 4.00 -5.96
C PRO A 68 -9.46 3.92 -4.47
N GLU A 69 -8.93 2.88 -3.83
CA GLU A 69 -8.81 2.77 -2.38
C GLU A 69 -7.49 3.35 -1.87
N ILE A 70 -7.45 3.69 -0.58
CA ILE A 70 -6.23 3.98 0.16
C ILE A 70 -5.78 2.71 0.90
N ILE A 71 -4.51 2.35 0.75
CA ILE A 71 -3.91 1.17 1.37
C ILE A 71 -2.88 1.59 2.42
N ALA A 72 -2.95 1.00 3.60
CA ALA A 72 -1.98 1.23 4.67
C ALA A 72 -1.71 -0.02 5.50
N VAL A 73 -0.55 -0.05 6.16
CA VAL A 73 -0.26 -1.05 7.20
C VAL A 73 -0.33 -0.39 8.57
N LEU A 74 -1.26 -0.85 9.39
CA LEU A 74 -1.45 -0.38 10.77
C LEU A 74 -0.44 -1.06 11.68
N THR A 75 0.23 -0.25 12.51
CA THR A 75 1.19 -0.72 13.52
C THR A 75 2.23 -1.68 12.93
N PRO A 76 3.03 -1.27 11.93
CA PRO A 76 3.89 -2.17 11.14
C PRO A 76 4.96 -2.91 11.96
N HIS A 77 5.16 -2.60 13.24
CA HIS A 77 6.08 -3.30 14.14
C HIS A 77 5.40 -4.18 15.20
N ILE A 78 4.06 -4.15 15.28
CA ILE A 78 3.29 -4.81 16.33
C ILE A 78 2.19 -5.66 15.70
N GLY A 79 1.11 -5.01 15.23
CA GLY A 79 -0.03 -5.71 14.65
C GLY A 79 0.19 -6.11 13.20
N GLY A 80 0.86 -5.26 12.42
CA GLY A 80 1.19 -5.58 11.03
C GLY A 80 -0.05 -5.84 10.16
N ILE A 81 -1.06 -4.98 10.28
CA ILE A 81 -2.37 -5.19 9.67
C ILE A 81 -2.46 -4.37 8.38
N LEU A 82 -2.44 -5.04 7.23
CA LEU A 82 -2.79 -4.44 5.94
C LEU A 82 -4.28 -4.05 5.98
N THR A 83 -4.61 -2.82 5.63
CA THR A 83 -5.97 -2.29 5.69
C THR A 83 -6.27 -1.49 4.42
N ILE A 84 -7.47 -1.70 3.87
CA ILE A 84 -7.99 -1.06 2.67
C ILE A 84 -9.10 -0.11 3.07
N TYR A 85 -9.00 1.14 2.65
CA TYR A 85 -9.99 2.18 2.93
C TYR A 85 -10.64 2.68 1.64
N GLY A 86 -11.97 2.66 1.60
CA GLY A 86 -12.78 3.34 0.58
C GLY A 86 -13.21 4.73 1.04
N VAL A 87 -13.49 5.62 0.10
CA VAL A 87 -14.09 6.93 0.39
C VAL A 87 -15.61 6.82 0.45
N ALA A 88 -16.20 7.27 1.55
CA ALA A 88 -17.65 7.37 1.74
C ALA A 88 -18.00 8.75 2.31
N GLY A 89 -18.43 9.68 1.45
CA GLY A 89 -18.62 11.08 1.84
C GLY A 89 -17.30 11.71 2.27
N ASP A 90 -17.25 12.29 3.48
CA ASP A 90 -16.04 12.84 4.09
C ASP A 90 -15.34 11.86 5.06
N HIS A 91 -15.66 10.58 4.97
CA HIS A 91 -15.06 9.51 5.75
C HIS A 91 -14.27 8.52 4.88
N LEU A 92 -13.22 7.96 5.48
CA LEU A 92 -12.53 6.77 4.98
C LEU A 92 -13.03 5.56 5.77
N VAL A 93 -13.68 4.62 5.08
CA VAL A 93 -14.27 3.41 5.68
C VAL A 93 -13.45 2.19 5.34
N GLU A 94 -13.21 1.32 6.32
CA GLU A 94 -12.48 0.07 6.10
C GLU A 94 -13.30 -0.88 5.21
N LYS A 95 -12.75 -1.25 4.05
CA LYS A 95 -13.32 -2.26 3.13
C LYS A 95 -12.81 -3.67 3.47
N GLY A 96 -11.61 -3.78 4.02
CA GLY A 96 -11.04 -5.05 4.45
C GLY A 96 -9.70 -4.92 5.16
N ARG A 97 -9.32 -5.97 5.89
CA ARG A 97 -8.00 -6.11 6.51
C ARG A 97 -7.42 -7.51 6.43
N LEU A 98 -6.09 -7.59 6.45
CA LEU A 98 -5.32 -8.83 6.48
C LEU A 98 -4.07 -8.67 7.37
N GLY A 99 -3.82 -9.61 8.28
CA GLY A 99 -2.70 -9.55 9.22
C GLY A 99 -1.39 -10.13 8.68
N SER A 100 -0.32 -10.01 9.47
CA SER A 100 1.01 -10.60 9.25
C SER A 100 1.92 -9.90 8.24
N PHE A 101 1.90 -8.57 8.18
CA PHE A 101 2.76 -7.76 7.30
C PHE A 101 3.60 -6.72 8.05
N SER A 102 4.70 -6.25 7.46
CA SER A 102 5.51 -5.17 8.04
C SER A 102 6.20 -4.34 6.95
N ASN A 103 5.58 -3.24 6.52
CA ASN A 103 6.16 -2.34 5.51
C ASN A 103 7.05 -1.24 6.12
N HIS A 104 7.68 -1.49 7.26
CA HIS A 104 8.62 -0.55 7.86
C HIS A 104 9.63 -1.26 8.76
N ARG A 105 10.87 -0.75 8.75
CA ARG A 105 11.93 -1.18 9.65
C ARG A 105 12.03 -0.21 10.83
N ILE A 106 11.93 -0.74 12.05
CA ILE A 106 12.05 0.09 13.27
C ILE A 106 13.36 0.89 13.27
N GLY A 107 13.26 2.19 13.54
CA GLY A 107 14.39 3.13 13.52
C GLY A 107 14.80 3.66 12.14
N SER A 108 14.22 3.15 11.04
CA SER A 108 14.44 3.71 9.71
C SER A 108 13.62 4.99 9.50
N THR A 109 14.11 5.89 8.66
CA THR A 109 13.35 7.04 8.13
C THR A 109 12.67 6.71 6.80
N GLU A 110 12.99 5.57 6.20
CA GLU A 110 12.40 5.11 4.95
C GLU A 110 11.04 4.45 5.19
N ILE A 111 10.06 4.80 4.36
CA ILE A 111 8.65 4.43 4.49
C ILE A 111 8.08 3.78 3.21
N GLY A 112 8.92 3.56 2.19
CA GLY A 112 8.58 3.01 0.87
C GLY A 112 8.68 1.49 0.75
N LEU A 113 8.65 0.75 1.86
CA LEU A 113 8.86 -0.70 1.95
C LEU A 113 7.68 -1.56 1.39
N SER A 114 7.03 -1.06 0.35
CA SER A 114 5.87 -1.67 -0.30
C SER A 114 5.65 -1.01 -1.66
N ALA A 115 5.03 -1.71 -2.60
CA ALA A 115 4.67 -1.20 -3.91
C ALA A 115 3.30 -1.68 -4.36
N LEU A 116 2.71 -0.97 -5.33
CA LEU A 116 1.50 -1.38 -6.04
C LEU A 116 1.86 -1.74 -7.49
N ALA A 117 1.35 -2.86 -7.98
CA ALA A 117 1.53 -3.30 -9.36
C ALA A 117 0.47 -4.32 -9.76
N ASP A 118 0.01 -4.28 -11.01
CA ASP A 118 -0.79 -5.35 -11.62
C ASP A 118 0.14 -6.53 -11.99
N VAL A 119 0.22 -7.51 -11.08
CA VAL A 119 1.17 -8.62 -11.19
C VAL A 119 0.59 -9.73 -12.07
N ASP A 120 -0.70 -10.05 -11.90
CA ASP A 120 -1.37 -11.12 -12.65
C ASP A 120 -2.04 -10.66 -13.96
N ARG A 121 -2.06 -9.35 -14.23
CA ARG A 121 -2.55 -8.72 -15.48
C ARG A 121 -4.04 -8.87 -15.69
N ASP A 122 -4.80 -8.89 -14.62
CA ASP A 122 -6.25 -8.84 -14.68
C ASP A 122 -6.81 -7.40 -14.73
N GLY A 123 -5.93 -6.40 -14.67
CA GLY A 123 -6.26 -4.98 -14.74
C GLY A 123 -6.53 -4.33 -13.38
N ILE A 124 -6.41 -5.08 -12.28
CA ILE A 124 -6.58 -4.60 -10.92
C ILE A 124 -5.20 -4.52 -10.26
N MET A 125 -4.96 -3.49 -9.44
CA MET A 125 -3.66 -3.38 -8.79
C MET A 125 -3.52 -4.37 -7.64
N ASP A 126 -2.37 -5.04 -7.58
CA ASP A 126 -1.97 -5.87 -6.44
C ASP A 126 -1.03 -5.12 -5.50
N ILE A 127 -0.94 -5.63 -4.28
CA ILE A 127 -0.16 -5.07 -3.19
C ILE A 127 1.06 -5.96 -2.98
N VAL A 128 2.24 -5.38 -3.18
CA VAL A 128 3.53 -6.06 -3.01
C VAL A 128 4.21 -5.53 -1.76
N LEU A 129 4.28 -6.37 -0.72
CA LEU A 129 4.78 -5.98 0.58
C LEU A 129 5.37 -7.19 1.32
N PRO A 130 6.30 -6.98 2.26
CA PRO A 130 6.88 -8.06 3.03
C PRO A 130 5.93 -8.59 4.12
N ALA A 131 6.06 -9.87 4.43
CA ALA A 131 5.51 -10.49 5.64
C ALA A 131 6.11 -9.85 6.91
N ALA A 132 5.50 -10.11 8.07
CA ALA A 132 5.87 -9.49 9.35
C ALA A 132 7.36 -9.63 9.72
N ASP A 133 8.00 -10.73 9.34
CA ASP A 133 9.43 -10.99 9.61
C ASP A 133 10.39 -10.29 8.62
N ARG A 134 9.83 -9.65 7.59
CA ARG A 134 10.48 -9.07 6.41
C ARG A 134 11.33 -10.03 5.58
N ARG A 135 11.30 -11.34 5.83
CA ARG A 135 12.08 -12.34 5.08
C ARG A 135 11.32 -12.98 3.93
N THR A 136 10.02 -12.72 3.82
CA THR A 136 9.21 -13.16 2.68
C THR A 136 8.56 -11.96 2.03
N LEU A 137 8.71 -11.81 0.72
CA LEU A 137 7.94 -10.85 -0.07
C LEU A 137 6.63 -11.49 -0.49
N LYS A 138 5.51 -10.83 -0.21
CA LYS A 138 4.16 -11.29 -0.54
C LYS A 138 3.57 -10.43 -1.65
N VAL A 139 2.80 -11.05 -2.54
CA VAL A 139 1.92 -10.37 -3.49
C VAL A 139 0.49 -10.73 -3.12
N VAL A 140 -0.32 -9.72 -2.83
CA VAL A 140 -1.69 -9.89 -2.33
C VAL A 140 -2.64 -9.03 -3.17
N THR A 141 -3.74 -9.62 -3.62
CA THR A 141 -4.84 -8.93 -4.30
C THR A 141 -6.03 -8.72 -3.36
N PHE A 142 -6.85 -7.69 -3.57
CA PHE A 142 -8.11 -7.44 -2.86
C PHE A 142 -9.34 -7.43 -3.80
N ARG A 143 -9.21 -8.07 -4.96
CA ARG A 143 -10.24 -8.12 -5.99
C ARG A 143 -11.61 -8.58 -5.48
N GLY A 144 -12.66 -7.83 -5.84
CA GLY A 144 -14.04 -8.12 -5.47
C GLY A 144 -14.28 -8.05 -3.95
N GLY A 145 -13.50 -7.24 -3.23
CA GLY A 145 -13.58 -7.09 -1.78
C GLY A 145 -13.01 -8.28 -1.00
N ARG A 146 -12.16 -9.10 -1.61
CA ARG A 146 -11.62 -10.32 -1.00
C ARG A 146 -10.11 -10.41 -1.16
N PHE A 147 -9.42 -10.67 -0.05
CA PHE A 147 -7.99 -10.93 -0.10
C PHE A 147 -7.67 -12.31 -0.67
N ARG A 148 -6.66 -12.35 -1.53
CA ARG A 148 -5.99 -13.58 -1.96
C ARG A 148 -4.50 -13.35 -2.10
N GLU A 149 -3.70 -14.29 -1.61
CA GLU A 149 -2.26 -14.31 -1.88
C GLU A 149 -2.03 -14.86 -3.29
N LEU A 150 -1.39 -14.04 -4.14
CA LEU A 150 -1.00 -14.44 -5.50
C LEU A 150 0.34 -15.17 -5.51
N ALA A 151 1.27 -14.71 -4.67
CA ALA A 151 2.61 -15.29 -4.59
C ALA A 151 3.32 -14.95 -3.27
N ALA A 152 4.32 -15.77 -2.94
CA ALA A 152 5.27 -15.53 -1.86
C ALA A 152 6.68 -15.92 -2.31
N PHE A 153 7.65 -15.06 -2.01
CA PHE A 153 9.05 -15.25 -2.38
C PHE A 153 9.95 -15.13 -1.14
N PRO A 154 10.72 -16.18 -0.80
CA PRO A 154 11.72 -16.05 0.25
C PRO A 154 12.80 -15.06 -0.19
N LEU A 155 13.16 -14.15 0.70
CA LEU A 155 14.22 -13.18 0.51
C LEU A 155 15.50 -13.67 1.22
N PRO A 156 16.68 -13.44 0.64
CA PRO A 156 17.94 -13.90 1.22
C PRO A 156 18.36 -13.07 2.46
N ALA A 157 17.75 -11.91 2.66
CA ALA A 157 17.84 -11.06 3.83
C ALA A 157 16.50 -10.35 4.04
N ARG A 158 16.33 -9.62 5.15
CA ARG A 158 15.10 -8.86 5.39
C ARG A 158 14.96 -7.75 4.35
N ALA A 159 13.75 -7.56 3.84
CA ALA A 159 13.39 -6.39 3.04
C ALA A 159 13.67 -5.10 3.83
N ASP A 160 14.17 -4.10 3.13
CA ASP A 160 14.39 -2.75 3.61
C ASP A 160 14.14 -1.74 2.48
N GLY A 161 14.23 -0.46 2.78
CA GLY A 161 14.32 0.58 1.76
C GLY A 161 13.02 0.87 1.00
N ASP A 162 13.17 1.60 -0.10
CA ASP A 162 12.07 1.99 -0.99
C ASP A 162 11.95 1.01 -2.16
N PHE A 163 10.77 0.43 -2.33
CA PHE A 163 10.50 -0.53 -3.39
C PHE A 163 10.26 0.22 -4.70
N ARG A 164 10.96 -0.19 -5.76
CA ARG A 164 10.87 0.48 -7.06
C ARG A 164 10.37 -0.46 -8.13
N ARG A 165 9.37 -0.04 -8.89
CA ARG A 165 8.98 -0.76 -10.11
C ARG A 165 10.11 -0.68 -11.14
N LEU A 166 10.34 -1.78 -11.84
CA LEU A 166 11.21 -1.78 -13.01
C LEU A 166 10.61 -0.90 -14.12
N ALA A 167 11.47 -0.27 -14.91
CA ALA A 167 11.06 0.63 -15.99
C ALA A 167 10.21 -0.06 -17.08
N ASP A 168 10.40 -1.37 -17.27
CA ASP A 168 9.58 -2.19 -18.18
C ASP A 168 8.22 -2.58 -17.59
N GLY A 169 7.94 -2.20 -16.34
CA GLY A 169 6.72 -2.52 -15.61
C GLY A 169 6.55 -3.99 -15.22
N LYS A 170 7.56 -4.84 -15.44
CA LYS A 170 7.50 -6.31 -15.30
C LYS A 170 8.23 -6.82 -14.05
N GLY A 171 8.38 -5.97 -13.05
CA GLY A 171 9.02 -6.36 -11.81
C GLY A 171 9.12 -5.25 -10.78
N ILE A 172 9.58 -5.64 -9.60
CA ILE A 172 9.90 -4.75 -8.48
C ILE A 172 11.31 -5.06 -7.99
N VAL A 173 12.07 -4.00 -7.72
CA VAL A 173 13.33 -4.01 -6.99
C VAL A 173 13.04 -3.83 -5.51
N VAL A 174 13.57 -4.73 -4.71
CA VAL A 174 13.41 -4.78 -3.25
C VAL A 174 14.78 -4.62 -2.61
N PRO A 175 15.08 -3.48 -1.97
CA PRO A 175 16.29 -3.34 -1.17
C PRO A 175 16.26 -4.28 0.04
N LEU A 176 17.44 -4.69 0.49
CA LEU A 176 17.61 -5.62 1.61
C LEU A 176 18.51 -5.02 2.69
N GLU A 177 18.30 -5.43 3.95
CA GLU A 177 19.07 -4.92 5.11
C GLU A 177 20.58 -5.20 5.02
N ASP A 178 21.01 -6.14 4.16
CA ASP A 178 22.43 -6.47 3.94
C ASP A 178 23.08 -5.67 2.80
N GLY A 179 22.38 -4.66 2.26
CA GLY A 179 22.87 -3.77 1.20
C GLY A 179 22.68 -4.30 -0.22
N ARG A 180 22.15 -5.53 -0.39
CA ARG A 180 21.80 -6.07 -1.71
C ARG A 180 20.39 -5.66 -2.13
N PHE A 181 20.02 -6.05 -3.35
CA PHE A 181 18.66 -5.96 -3.86
C PHE A 181 18.19 -7.33 -4.33
N ALA A 182 16.93 -7.66 -4.04
CA ALA A 182 16.21 -8.70 -4.75
C ALA A 182 15.41 -8.08 -5.90
N ILE A 183 15.26 -8.82 -7.00
CA ILE A 183 14.41 -8.40 -8.12
C ILE A 183 13.34 -9.47 -8.29
N LEU A 184 12.10 -9.08 -8.03
CA LEU A 184 10.94 -9.88 -8.39
C LEU A 184 10.56 -9.54 -9.83
N ARG A 185 10.66 -10.50 -10.75
CA ARG A 185 10.12 -10.38 -12.12
C ARG A 185 8.92 -11.31 -12.28
N TRP A 186 7.90 -10.82 -12.97
CA TRP A 186 6.75 -11.64 -13.38
C TRP A 186 6.69 -11.74 -14.90
N SER A 187 6.44 -12.95 -15.37
CA SER A 187 6.31 -13.24 -16.80
C SER A 187 4.95 -12.78 -17.31
N LEU A 188 4.89 -12.34 -18.58
CA LEU A 188 3.58 -12.26 -19.22
C LEU A 188 3.00 -13.67 -19.35
N PRO A 189 1.70 -13.92 -19.04
CA PRO A 189 1.08 -15.11 -19.59
C PRO A 189 1.26 -15.01 -21.11
N GLY A 190 1.93 -16.02 -21.70
CA GLY A 190 2.02 -16.10 -23.15
C GLY A 190 0.60 -16.07 -23.70
N LYS A 191 0.37 -15.35 -24.82
CA LYS A 191 -0.88 -15.50 -25.57
C LYS A 191 -1.17 -16.99 -25.68
N PRO A 192 -2.36 -17.49 -25.29
CA PRO A 192 -2.72 -18.87 -25.61
C PRO A 192 -2.58 -18.99 -27.12
N GLY A 193 -1.67 -19.87 -27.56
CA GLY A 193 -1.40 -20.09 -28.96
C GLY A 193 -2.70 -20.44 -29.66
N GLY A 194 -3.10 -19.61 -30.63
CA GLY A 194 -4.21 -19.94 -31.51
C GLY A 194 -3.90 -21.27 -32.18
N ARG A 195 -4.82 -22.22 -32.02
CA ARG A 195 -5.00 -23.30 -32.99
C ARG A 195 -6.01 -22.83 -34.03
#